data_AF-A0A1X1KTM1-F1
#
_entry.id   AF-A0A1X1KTM1-F1
#
_cell.length_a   1.000
_cell.length_b   1.000
_cell.length_c   1.000
_cell.angle_alpha   90.00
_cell.angle_beta   90.00
_cell.angle_gamma   90.00
#
_symmetry.space_group_name_H-M   'P 1'
#
loop_
_entity.id
_entity.type
_entity.pdbx_description
1 polymer ?
#
loop_
_entity_poly.entity_id
_entity_poly.type
_entity_poly.pdbx_seq_one_letter_code
_entity_poly.pdbx_strand_id
1 'polypeptide(L)'
;MITICKRFSLIVEKEIKERGFESLSYVLFDEDSSQPWATHLFFKNGKFQINSRDERSYIVGKTWEFDTMNEAKDEFLKILSRTVHAEQLANELGFSHPYPSPLWDEEGKRFNLRQDM
;
A
#
# COMPACT_ATOMS: atom_id res chain seq x y z
N MET A 1 -11.07 19.66 -4.79
CA MET A 1 -10.17 18.49 -4.79
C MET A 1 -9.38 18.38 -3.49
N ILE A 2 -8.59 19.38 -3.10
CA ILE A 2 -7.69 19.34 -1.92
C ILE A 2 -8.39 18.89 -0.62
N THR A 3 -9.54 19.46 -0.25
CA THR A 3 -10.27 19.09 0.97
C THR A 3 -10.81 17.66 0.94
N ILE A 4 -11.18 17.18 -0.24
CA ILE A 4 -11.71 15.82 -0.44
C ILE A 4 -10.58 14.80 -0.28
N CYS A 5 -9.44 15.02 -0.94
CA CYS A 5 -8.25 14.17 -0.81
C CYS A 5 -7.76 14.13 0.64
N LYS A 6 -7.78 15.25 1.37
CA LYS A 6 -7.42 15.29 2.80
C LYS A 6 -8.33 14.41 3.65
N ARG A 7 -9.66 14.52 3.49
CA ARG A 7 -10.61 13.66 4.23
C ARG A 7 -10.44 12.20 3.87
N PHE A 8 -10.22 11.91 2.59
CA PHE A 8 -10.04 10.54 2.13
C PHE A 8 -8.73 9.95 2.66
N SER A 9 -7.64 10.73 2.71
CA SER A 9 -6.37 10.31 3.33
C SER A 9 -6.57 9.84 4.76
N LEU A 10 -7.30 10.62 5.58
CA LEU A 10 -7.61 10.23 6.97
C LEU A 10 -8.39 8.92 7.08
N ILE A 11 -9.28 8.63 6.13
CA ILE A 11 -10.04 7.38 6.09
C ILE A 11 -9.10 6.20 5.76
N VAL A 12 -8.22 6.37 4.77
CA VAL A 12 -7.25 5.35 4.37
C VAL A 12 -6.25 5.09 5.50
N GLU A 13 -5.69 6.15 6.11
CA GLU A 13 -4.75 6.05 7.23
C GLU A 13 -5.34 5.33 8.44
N LYS A 14 -6.62 5.61 8.75
CA LYS A 14 -7.32 4.91 9.83
C LYS A 14 -7.38 3.39 9.57
N GLU A 15 -7.70 2.98 8.34
CA GLU A 15 -7.78 1.57 7.95
C GLU A 15 -6.40 0.90 7.92
N ILE A 16 -5.36 1.61 7.46
CA ILE A 16 -3.96 1.16 7.54
C ILE A 16 -3.60 0.85 8.99
N LYS A 17 -3.94 1.76 9.91
CA LYS A 17 -3.68 1.58 11.34
C LYS A 17 -4.46 0.43 11.95
N GLU A 18 -5.76 0.32 11.67
CA GLU A 18 -6.60 -0.78 12.16
C GLU A 18 -6.09 -2.15 11.67
N ARG A 19 -5.45 -2.19 10.50
CA ARG A 19 -4.82 -3.39 9.91
C ARG A 19 -3.33 -3.53 10.24
N GLY A 20 -2.73 -2.65 11.05
CA GLY A 20 -1.31 -2.71 11.41
C GLY A 20 -0.33 -2.49 10.24
N PHE A 21 -0.78 -1.90 9.13
CA PHE A 21 0.03 -1.69 7.91
C PHE A 21 0.89 -0.42 7.97
N GLU A 22 1.00 0.23 9.13
CA GLU A 22 1.69 1.52 9.31
C GLU A 22 3.18 1.48 8.94
N SER A 23 3.80 0.29 8.98
CA SER A 23 5.21 0.10 8.63
C SER A 23 5.46 -0.13 7.14
N LEU A 24 4.41 -0.22 6.31
CA LEU A 24 4.55 -0.35 4.87
C LEU A 24 4.90 0.99 4.22
N SER A 25 5.66 0.94 3.12
CA SER A 25 5.92 2.13 2.33
C SER A 25 4.73 2.43 1.43
N TYR A 26 4.09 3.58 1.64
CA TYR A 26 2.99 4.05 0.81
C TYR A 26 2.96 5.57 0.73
N VAL A 27 2.28 6.08 -0.30
CA VAL A 27 2.12 7.52 -0.54
C VAL A 27 0.65 7.82 -0.86
N LEU A 28 0.08 8.82 -0.21
CA LEU A 28 -1.30 9.26 -0.39
C LEU A 28 -1.35 10.68 -0.96
N PHE A 29 -1.92 10.83 -2.15
CA PHE A 29 -2.24 12.09 -2.82
C PHE A 29 -1.06 13.06 -2.99
N ASP A 30 0.15 12.52 -3.14
CA ASP A 30 1.36 13.25 -3.54
C ASP A 30 1.84 12.68 -4.88
N GLU A 31 1.48 13.36 -5.98
CA GLU A 31 1.81 12.94 -7.35
C GLU A 31 3.31 13.13 -7.67
N ASP A 32 3.98 14.06 -6.98
CA ASP A 32 5.37 14.42 -7.22
C ASP A 32 6.34 13.51 -6.43
N SER A 33 5.80 12.69 -5.52
CA SER A 33 6.60 11.77 -4.73
C SER A 33 7.30 10.73 -5.60
N SER A 34 8.62 10.68 -5.47
CA SER A 34 9.46 9.63 -6.04
C SER A 34 9.82 8.57 -5.00
N GLN A 35 9.01 8.37 -3.96
CA GLN A 35 9.31 7.39 -2.91
C GLN A 35 9.46 5.99 -3.51
N PRO A 36 10.66 5.37 -3.43
CA PRO A 36 10.90 4.03 -3.93
C PRO A 36 10.17 3.00 -3.06
N TRP A 37 9.89 1.82 -3.64
CA TRP A 37 9.22 0.70 -2.96
C TRP A 37 7.81 0.99 -2.40
N ALA A 38 7.24 2.16 -2.69
CA ALA A 38 5.93 2.53 -2.20
C ALA A 38 4.79 2.08 -3.12
N THR A 39 3.64 1.78 -2.52
CA THR A 39 2.37 1.81 -3.22
C THR A 39 1.78 3.21 -3.14
N HIS A 40 1.53 3.82 -4.29
CA HIS A 40 1.01 5.18 -4.41
C HIS A 40 -0.49 5.15 -4.69
N LEU A 41 -1.27 5.98 -3.99
CA LEU A 41 -2.67 6.26 -4.29
C LEU A 41 -2.81 7.77 -4.50
N PHE A 42 -3.25 8.20 -5.68
CA PHE A 42 -3.44 9.62 -6.01
C PHE A 42 -4.63 9.83 -6.94
N PHE A 43 -5.02 11.09 -7.17
CA PHE A 43 -6.13 11.44 -8.06
C PHE A 43 -5.60 12.21 -9.27
N LYS A 44 -5.76 11.64 -10.47
CA LYS A 44 -5.26 12.21 -11.72
C LYS A 44 -6.22 11.92 -12.86
N ASN A 45 -6.40 12.89 -13.76
CA ASN A 45 -7.27 12.76 -14.94
C ASN A 45 -8.70 12.29 -14.63
N GLY A 46 -9.26 12.71 -13.49
CA GLY A 46 -10.62 12.35 -13.09
C GLY A 46 -10.75 10.94 -12.47
N LYS A 47 -9.64 10.22 -12.26
CA LYS A 47 -9.62 8.86 -11.70
C LYS A 47 -8.75 8.81 -10.45
N PHE A 48 -9.10 7.90 -9.54
CA PHE A 48 -8.18 7.45 -8.50
C PHE A 48 -7.23 6.42 -9.12
N GLN A 49 -5.94 6.67 -9.02
CA GLN A 49 -4.91 5.80 -9.58
C GLN A 49 -4.08 5.16 -8.47
N ILE A 50 -3.76 3.87 -8.65
CA ILE A 50 -2.91 3.11 -7.73
C ILE A 50 -1.82 2.40 -8.51
N ASN A 51 -0.58 2.53 -8.06
CA ASN A 51 0.55 1.81 -8.65
C ASN A 51 1.67 1.60 -7.64
N SER A 52 2.40 0.49 -7.79
CA SER A 52 3.57 0.17 -6.98
C SER A 52 4.84 0.65 -7.68
N ARG A 53 5.90 0.85 -6.89
CA ARG A 53 7.21 1.35 -7.35
C ARG A 53 8.33 0.38 -7.00
N ASP A 54 9.34 0.28 -7.86
CA ASP A 54 10.61 -0.41 -7.56
C ASP A 54 11.62 0.50 -6.84
N GLU A 55 12.87 0.05 -6.69
CA GLU A 55 13.94 0.82 -6.06
C GLU A 55 14.32 2.09 -6.81
N ARG A 56 14.00 2.17 -8.11
CA ARG A 56 14.28 3.32 -8.99
C ARG A 56 13.06 4.22 -9.14
N SER A 57 11.99 3.90 -8.42
CA SER A 57 10.70 4.58 -8.51
C SER A 57 10.06 4.45 -9.89
N TYR A 58 10.35 3.37 -10.63
CA TYR A 58 9.59 3.01 -11.82
C TYR A 58 8.31 2.29 -11.44
N ILE A 59 7.27 2.48 -12.26
CA ILE A 59 6.00 1.77 -12.09
C ILE A 59 6.22 0.29 -12.36
N VAL A 60 5.93 -0.55 -11.37
CA VAL A 60 5.97 -2.00 -11.53
C VAL A 60 4.56 -2.51 -11.79
N GLY A 61 4.42 -3.32 -12.84
CA GLY A 61 3.13 -3.87 -13.25
C GLY A 61 2.25 -2.81 -13.91
N LYS A 62 0.98 -2.73 -13.47
CA LYS A 62 -0.01 -1.79 -14.04
C LYS A 62 -0.43 -0.73 -13.03
N THR A 63 -0.82 0.43 -13.56
CA THR A 63 -1.62 1.40 -12.82
C THR A 63 -3.07 0.95 -12.84
N TRP A 64 -3.67 0.82 -11.65
CA TRP A 64 -5.10 0.59 -11.49
C TRP A 64 -5.83 1.92 -11.47
N GLU A 65 -7.01 1.98 -12.08
CA GLU A 65 -7.81 3.21 -12.15
C GLU A 65 -9.23 2.95 -11.66
N PHE A 66 -9.76 3.86 -10.84
CA PHE A 66 -11.08 3.73 -10.22
C PHE A 66 -11.85 5.04 -10.30
N ASP A 67 -13.17 4.92 -10.40
CA ASP A 67 -14.10 6.05 -10.41
C ASP A 67 -14.48 6.50 -8.99
N THR A 68 -14.45 5.58 -8.03
CA THR A 68 -14.90 5.87 -6.66
C THR A 68 -13.79 5.73 -5.62
N MET A 69 -13.94 6.47 -4.52
CA MET A 69 -13.02 6.38 -3.38
C MET A 69 -13.04 5.00 -2.72
N ASN A 70 -14.21 4.37 -2.64
CA ASN A 70 -14.33 3.07 -1.98
C ASN A 70 -13.59 1.99 -2.76
N GLU A 71 -13.76 1.92 -4.08
CA GLU A 71 -13.03 0.95 -4.92
C GLU A 71 -11.52 1.18 -4.83
N ALA A 72 -11.08 2.44 -4.89
CA ALA A 72 -9.67 2.78 -4.76
C ALA A 72 -9.11 2.41 -3.38
N LYS A 73 -9.84 2.69 -2.30
CA LYS A 73 -9.45 2.32 -0.94
C LYS A 73 -9.29 0.81 -0.80
N ASP A 74 -10.29 0.07 -1.26
CA ASP A 74 -10.34 -1.39 -1.09
C ASP A 74 -9.22 -2.08 -1.88
N GLU A 75 -8.98 -1.68 -3.14
CA GLU A 75 -7.86 -2.26 -3.89
C GLU A 75 -6.50 -1.78 -3.35
N PHE A 76 -6.38 -0.54 -2.86
CA PHE A 76 -5.16 -0.05 -2.22
C PHE A 76 -4.78 -0.90 -0.99
N LEU A 77 -5.72 -1.11 -0.06
CA LEU A 77 -5.50 -1.93 1.14
C LEU A 77 -5.20 -3.39 0.79
N LYS A 78 -5.82 -3.92 -0.28
CA LYS A 78 -5.55 -5.27 -0.79
C LYS A 78 -4.15 -5.40 -1.40
N ILE A 79 -3.64 -4.36 -2.08
CA ILE A 79 -2.25 -4.34 -2.56
C ILE A 79 -1.28 -4.31 -1.38
N LEU A 80 -1.57 -3.53 -0.33
CA LEU A 80 -0.77 -3.55 0.90
C LEU A 80 -0.74 -4.94 1.55
N SER A 81 -1.90 -5.59 1.71
CA SER A 81 -1.99 -6.97 2.22
C SER A 81 -1.18 -7.96 1.37
N ARG A 82 -1.29 -7.88 0.04
CA ARG A 82 -0.49 -8.72 -0.88
C ARG A 82 1.02 -8.48 -0.75
N THR A 83 1.42 -7.22 -0.52
CA THR A 83 2.83 -6.88 -0.27
C THR A 83 3.32 -7.59 0.98
N VAL A 84 2.53 -7.60 2.06
CA VAL A 84 2.87 -8.35 3.27
C VAL A 84 3.02 -9.84 3.00
N HIS A 85 2.08 -10.47 2.30
CA HIS A 85 2.19 -11.89 1.98
C HIS A 85 3.40 -12.20 1.09
N ALA A 86 3.70 -11.36 0.11
CA ALA A 86 4.85 -11.54 -0.77
C ALA A 86 6.17 -11.45 0.01
N GLU A 87 6.31 -10.46 0.88
CA GLU A 87 7.53 -10.27 1.67
C GLU A 87 7.68 -11.30 2.79
N GLN A 88 6.58 -11.78 3.39
CA GLN A 88 6.61 -12.91 4.30
C GLN A 88 7.13 -14.19 3.62
N LEU A 89 6.68 -14.46 2.39
CA LEU A 89 7.21 -15.56 1.58
C LEU A 89 8.67 -15.33 1.20
N ALA A 90 9.06 -14.10 0.87
CA ALA A 90 10.44 -13.75 0.57
C ALA A 90 11.36 -14.05 1.78
N ASN A 91 10.90 -13.72 3.00
CA ASN A 91 11.61 -14.01 4.25
C ASN A 91 11.79 -15.53 4.45
N GLU A 92 10.75 -16.34 4.23
CA GLU A 92 10.83 -17.81 4.31
C GLU A 92 11.85 -18.41 3.35
N LEU A 93 11.99 -17.80 2.17
CA LEU A 93 12.93 -18.23 1.13
C LEU A 93 14.34 -17.63 1.31
N GLY A 94 14.55 -16.80 2.33
CA GLY A 94 15.84 -16.17 2.62
C GLY A 94 16.21 -15.02 1.69
N PHE A 95 15.24 -14.39 1.04
CA PHE A 95 15.46 -13.18 0.23
C PHE A 95 15.51 -11.92 1.09
N SER A 96 16.25 -10.91 0.61
CA SER A 96 16.31 -9.59 1.23
C SER A 96 15.05 -8.77 0.99
N HIS A 97 14.68 -7.93 1.97
CA HIS A 97 13.53 -7.05 1.87
C HIS A 97 13.87 -5.66 1.31
N PRO A 98 12.92 -5.00 0.63
CA PRO A 98 13.05 -3.62 0.15
C PRO A 98 13.36 -2.58 1.24
N TYR A 99 12.77 -2.76 2.43
CA TYR A 99 12.89 -1.89 3.59
C TYR A 99 12.56 -2.67 4.88
N PRO A 100 13.00 -2.22 6.07
CA PRO A 100 12.67 -2.89 7.32
C PRO A 100 11.18 -2.73 7.68
N SER A 101 10.50 -3.83 8.01
CA SER A 101 9.16 -3.81 8.60
C SER A 101 8.99 -5.02 9.51
N PRO A 102 8.33 -4.89 10.67
CA PRO A 102 7.98 -6.01 11.54
C PRO A 102 6.96 -6.98 10.90
N LEU A 103 6.33 -6.59 9.79
CA LEU A 103 5.32 -7.40 9.11
C LEU A 103 5.91 -8.56 8.31
N TRP A 104 7.21 -8.53 7.99
CA TRP A 104 7.89 -9.57 7.23
C TRP A 104 8.14 -10.84 8.04
N ASP A 105 8.23 -10.70 9.37
CA ASP A 105 8.62 -11.77 10.28
C ASP A 105 7.42 -12.63 10.75
N GLU A 106 7.72 -13.74 11.42
CA GLU A 106 6.73 -14.68 11.97
C GLU A 106 5.65 -14.01 12.86
N GLU A 107 6.02 -12.94 13.57
CA GLU A 107 5.08 -12.17 14.38
C GLU A 107 4.06 -11.42 13.50
N GLY A 108 4.50 -10.85 12.38
CA GLY A 108 3.64 -10.27 11.35
C GLY A 108 2.68 -11.28 10.73
N LYS A 109 3.14 -12.53 10.48
CA LYS A 109 2.29 -13.61 9.94
C LYS A 109 1.11 -13.92 10.85
N ARG A 110 1.35 -14.01 12.16
CA ARG A 110 0.31 -14.26 13.17
C ARG A 110 -0.71 -13.13 13.30
N PHE A 111 -0.36 -11.91 12.90
CA PHE A 111 -1.29 -10.78 12.91
C PHE A 111 -2.25 -10.84 11.71
N ASN A 112 -1.74 -11.14 10.51
CA ASN A 112 -2.56 -11.19 9.29
C ASN A 112 -3.57 -12.34 9.27
N LEU A 113 -3.20 -13.52 9.75
CA LEU A 113 -4.12 -14.67 9.82
C LEU A 113 -5.38 -14.39 10.67
N ARG A 114 -5.34 -13.41 11.58
CA ARG A 114 -6.49 -12.98 12.39
C ARG A 114 -7.41 -11.99 11.67
N GLN A 115 -6.94 -11.36 10.60
CA GLN A 115 -7.68 -10.36 9.82
C GLN A 115 -8.41 -10.97 8.61
N ASP A 116 -7.99 -12.18 8.18
CA ASP A 116 -8.61 -12.95 7.09
C ASP A 116 -9.72 -13.92 7.57
N MET A 117 -10.00 -13.96 8.88
CA MET A 117 -11.06 -14.79 9.51
C MET A 117 -12.34 -14.00 9.80
#